data_AF-A0A4R0RHE2-F1
#
_entry.id   AF-A0A4R0RHE2-F1
#
_cell.length_a   1.000
_cell.length_b   1.000
_cell.length_c   1.000
_cell.angle_alpha   90.00
_cell.angle_beta   90.00
_cell.angle_gamma   90.00
#
_symmetry.space_group_name_H-M   'P 1'
#
loop_
_entity.id
_entity.type
_entity.pdbx_description
1 polymer ?
#
loop_
_entity_poly.entity_id
_entity_poly.type
_entity_poly.pdbx_seq_one_letter_code
_entity_poly.pdbx_strand_id
1 'polypeptide(L)'
;MSRSGAMQINSLAARKRVELTGRGLSSVDGAEFVIKAISERRSVTHLVLGHNPLGDDGCEKLFEWLDSEAGRKYHIEVIHLNVCNIGDRGLVAIGQFLDGNAGTKELWLQANHFKGDPDAVASFAKGINTSRLEVLSLSTTSPPVIVSLVKVLDTPYLRELQCCMCAITPEDAPALISYIVSPRCRLHNLKANANSMGWRAIKDLVAAIERANFTLLSLDLYMNGSTEDDTADDTNAKDTTRQLIGNLLTRNMLLMRATESEAVLLLRHSRPLLLRPSVPLNSPAPSEGHCGFADLPTEIQLHALSFLAPTLSSRQLVQIYNYASSTATLPALLPSLKKTCLPDPMSLSFAHSSGCANGKCMRSSVLCNLGEERRTWLARVGCNRYDPEFTLQDRKDDGQESRSCSIPLV
;
A
#
# COMPACT_ATOMS: atom_id res chain seq x y z
N MET A 1 33.35 3.11 -46.57
CA MET A 1 32.23 3.97 -46.11
C MET A 1 31.17 3.06 -45.51
N SER A 2 31.35 2.70 -44.23
CA SER A 2 30.50 1.70 -43.57
C SER A 2 29.27 2.36 -42.97
N ARG A 3 28.09 1.91 -43.42
CA ARG A 3 26.81 2.14 -42.75
C ARG A 3 26.83 1.43 -41.40
N SER A 4 26.93 2.19 -40.30
CA SER A 4 26.70 1.66 -38.96
C SER A 4 25.20 1.76 -38.66
N GLY A 5 24.50 0.66 -38.90
CA GLY A 5 23.12 0.48 -38.45
C GLY A 5 23.11 0.27 -36.95
N ALA A 6 22.76 1.31 -36.19
CA ALA A 6 22.44 1.17 -34.78
C ALA A 6 21.18 0.33 -34.65
N MET A 7 21.34 -0.92 -34.22
CA MET A 7 20.26 -1.84 -33.88
C MET A 7 19.47 -1.25 -32.70
N GLN A 8 18.40 -0.51 -32.97
CA GLN A 8 17.42 -0.11 -31.96
C GLN A 8 16.81 -1.38 -31.39
N ILE A 9 17.21 -1.71 -30.16
CA ILE A 9 16.56 -2.74 -29.36
C ILE A 9 15.18 -2.17 -28.97
N ASN A 10 14.21 -2.27 -29.88
CA ASN A 10 12.80 -1.98 -29.66
C ASN A 10 12.20 -3.06 -28.75
N SER A 11 12.62 -3.04 -27.49
CA SER A 11 12.04 -3.84 -26.43
C SER A 11 10.55 -3.47 -26.28
N LEU A 12 9.68 -4.48 -26.16
CA LEU A 12 8.26 -4.27 -25.85
C LEU A 12 8.06 -3.48 -24.54
N ALA A 13 9.02 -3.54 -23.62
CA ALA A 13 9.02 -2.74 -22.39
C ALA A 13 9.30 -1.25 -22.66
N ALA A 14 10.14 -0.92 -23.64
CA ALA A 14 10.40 0.47 -24.03
C ALA A 14 9.17 1.14 -24.68
N ARG A 15 8.27 0.35 -25.30
CA ARG A 15 7.05 0.89 -25.92
C ARG A 15 6.01 1.40 -24.91
N LYS A 16 6.02 0.87 -23.68
CA LYS A 16 5.08 1.27 -22.61
C LYS A 16 5.54 2.47 -21.79
N ARG A 17 6.74 2.98 -22.05
CA ARG A 17 7.35 4.07 -21.29
C ARG A 17 7.55 5.29 -22.18
N VAL A 18 7.23 6.46 -21.65
CA VAL A 18 7.63 7.75 -22.22
C VAL A 18 8.69 8.33 -21.30
N GLU A 19 9.93 8.32 -21.75
CA GLU A 19 11.09 8.81 -21.00
C GLU A 19 11.66 10.04 -21.70
N LEU A 20 11.44 11.20 -21.10
CA LEU A 20 11.77 12.52 -21.64
C LEU A 20 12.50 13.38 -20.61
N THR A 21 13.29 12.77 -19.72
CA THR A 21 14.05 13.46 -18.68
C THR A 21 15.01 14.50 -19.25
N GLY A 22 15.04 15.70 -18.67
CA GLY A 22 16.08 16.71 -18.98
C GLY A 22 16.04 17.24 -20.41
N ARG A 23 14.87 17.26 -21.05
CA ARG A 23 14.70 17.68 -22.46
C ARG A 23 14.43 19.18 -22.63
N GLY A 24 14.37 19.93 -21.53
CA GLY A 24 14.02 21.35 -21.55
C GLY A 24 12.55 21.61 -21.90
N LEU A 25 11.68 20.62 -21.69
CA LEU A 25 10.24 20.78 -21.91
C LEU A 25 9.71 21.75 -20.85
N SER A 26 9.01 22.80 -21.27
CA SER A 26 8.57 23.86 -20.38
C SER A 26 7.16 24.33 -20.69
N SER A 27 6.42 24.71 -19.64
CA SER A 27 5.04 25.21 -19.75
C SER A 27 4.13 24.29 -20.60
N VAL A 28 3.12 24.90 -21.23
CA VAL A 28 2.10 24.24 -22.06
C VAL A 28 2.73 23.53 -23.27
N ASP A 29 3.68 24.16 -23.96
CA ASP A 29 4.36 23.57 -25.13
C ASP A 29 5.08 22.26 -24.79
N GLY A 30 5.73 22.23 -23.61
CA GLY A 30 6.36 21.04 -23.08
C GLY A 30 5.35 19.93 -22.80
N ALA A 31 4.20 20.28 -22.21
CA ALA A 31 3.12 19.33 -21.95
C ALA A 31 2.50 18.78 -23.25
N GLU A 32 2.28 19.64 -24.26
CA GLU A 32 1.78 19.21 -25.57
C GLU A 32 2.74 18.26 -26.27
N PHE A 33 4.05 18.50 -26.16
CA PHE A 33 5.07 17.57 -26.65
C PHE A 33 4.96 16.20 -25.97
N VAL A 34 4.78 16.16 -24.65
CA VAL A 34 4.58 14.92 -23.90
C VAL A 34 3.30 14.21 -24.35
N ILE A 35 2.18 14.94 -24.47
CA ILE A 35 0.88 14.42 -24.91
C ILE A 35 0.99 13.78 -26.31
N LYS A 36 1.67 14.46 -27.24
CA LYS A 36 1.94 13.92 -28.57
C LYS A 36 2.75 12.62 -28.49
N ALA A 37 3.80 12.59 -27.66
CA ALA A 37 4.61 11.39 -27.46
C ALA A 37 3.78 10.22 -26.89
N ILE A 38 2.86 10.48 -25.95
CA ILE A 38 1.93 9.46 -25.44
C ILE A 38 1.00 8.97 -26.56
N SER A 39 0.46 9.91 -27.34
CA SER A 39 -0.52 9.65 -28.40
C SER A 39 0.01 8.80 -29.56
N GLU A 40 1.30 8.90 -29.86
CA GLU A 40 1.98 8.08 -30.88
C GLU A 40 2.14 6.60 -30.46
N ARG A 41 1.83 6.26 -29.21
CA ARG A 41 1.94 4.90 -28.65
C ARG A 41 0.55 4.30 -28.43
N ARG A 42 0.45 2.97 -28.60
CA ARG A 42 -0.80 2.21 -28.37
C ARG A 42 -1.11 2.00 -26.89
N SER A 43 -0.09 1.94 -26.05
CA SER A 43 -0.21 1.71 -24.61
C SER A 43 0.99 2.37 -23.94
N VAL A 44 0.73 3.14 -22.90
CA VAL A 44 1.73 3.77 -22.04
C VAL A 44 1.30 3.49 -20.62
N THR A 45 2.23 3.08 -19.78
CA THR A 45 2.01 2.86 -18.35
C THR A 45 3.00 3.60 -17.47
N HIS A 46 4.11 4.13 -18.02
CA HIS A 46 5.08 4.92 -17.25
C HIS A 46 5.39 6.24 -17.96
N LEU A 47 5.35 7.33 -17.21
CA LEU A 47 5.79 8.66 -17.62
C LEU A 47 7.00 9.06 -16.77
N VAL A 48 8.15 9.26 -17.41
CA VAL A 48 9.38 9.71 -16.76
C VAL A 48 9.77 11.05 -17.36
N LEU A 49 9.41 12.12 -16.65
CA LEU A 49 9.43 13.50 -17.16
C LEU A 49 10.29 14.44 -16.30
N GLY A 50 11.10 13.91 -15.37
CA GLY A 50 11.87 14.72 -14.45
C GLY A 50 12.85 15.68 -15.12
N HIS A 51 13.29 16.72 -14.39
CA HIS A 51 14.20 17.76 -14.88
C HIS A 51 13.68 18.50 -16.12
N ASN A 52 12.36 18.71 -16.20
CA ASN A 52 11.74 19.55 -17.23
C ASN A 52 10.90 20.63 -16.54
N PRO A 53 11.19 21.92 -16.73
CA PRO A 53 10.47 23.01 -16.06
C PRO A 53 9.07 23.22 -16.66
N LEU A 54 8.21 22.20 -16.58
CA LEU A 54 6.82 22.23 -17.02
C LEU A 54 6.04 23.33 -16.28
N GLY A 55 6.37 23.59 -15.01
CA GLY A 55 5.65 24.55 -14.20
C GLY A 55 4.19 24.14 -13.95
N ASP A 56 3.43 25.04 -13.34
CA ASP A 56 2.00 24.84 -13.11
C ASP A 56 1.23 24.67 -14.43
N ASP A 57 1.43 25.57 -15.40
CA ASP A 57 0.64 25.59 -16.63
C ASP A 57 0.83 24.30 -17.46
N GLY A 58 2.07 23.80 -17.54
CA GLY A 58 2.37 22.53 -18.19
C GLY A 58 1.83 21.33 -17.42
N CYS A 59 1.87 21.38 -16.08
CA CYS A 59 1.31 20.35 -15.21
C CYS A 59 -0.21 20.26 -15.39
N GLU A 60 -0.92 21.39 -15.27
CA GLU A 60 -2.36 21.51 -15.50
C GLU A 60 -2.74 20.95 -16.86
N LYS A 61 -2.07 21.38 -17.94
CA LYS A 61 -2.36 20.89 -19.30
C LYS A 61 -2.19 19.38 -19.43
N LEU A 62 -1.11 18.82 -18.86
CA LEU A 62 -0.84 17.39 -18.92
C LEU A 62 -1.91 16.59 -18.16
N PHE A 63 -2.24 16.99 -16.94
CA PHE A 63 -3.18 16.25 -16.09
C PHE A 63 -4.63 16.41 -16.53
N GLU A 64 -5.02 17.58 -17.07
CA GLU A 64 -6.30 17.78 -17.75
C GLU A 64 -6.44 16.81 -18.93
N TRP A 65 -5.40 16.68 -19.76
CA TRP A 65 -5.44 15.74 -20.87
C TRP A 65 -5.45 14.28 -20.40
N LEU A 66 -4.66 13.92 -19.37
CA LEU A 66 -4.66 12.57 -18.80
C LEU A 66 -6.02 12.17 -18.23
N ASP A 67 -6.77 13.13 -17.67
CA ASP A 67 -8.13 12.88 -17.16
C ASP A 67 -9.23 12.95 -18.25
N SER A 68 -8.92 13.46 -19.44
CA SER A 68 -9.84 13.45 -20.57
C SER A 68 -10.13 12.03 -21.09
N GLU A 69 -11.19 11.86 -21.87
CA GLU A 69 -11.50 10.59 -22.54
C GLU A 69 -10.33 10.06 -23.40
N ALA A 70 -9.57 10.97 -24.02
CA ALA A 70 -8.41 10.63 -24.83
C ALA A 70 -7.24 10.13 -23.99
N GLY A 71 -7.07 10.65 -22.77
CA GLY A 71 -6.02 10.29 -21.83
C GLY A 71 -6.32 9.02 -21.04
N ARG A 72 -7.55 8.86 -20.55
CA ARG A 72 -7.97 7.72 -19.69
C ARG A 72 -7.82 6.34 -20.32
N LYS A 73 -7.72 6.25 -21.65
CA LYS A 73 -7.39 4.98 -22.35
C LYS A 73 -5.97 4.49 -22.04
N TYR A 74 -5.08 5.38 -21.60
CA TYR A 74 -3.74 5.04 -21.16
C TYR A 74 -3.74 4.72 -19.67
N HIS A 75 -3.43 3.48 -19.32
CA HIS A 75 -3.39 3.02 -17.94
C HIS A 75 -2.05 3.41 -17.29
N ILE A 76 -1.90 4.70 -16.98
CA ILE A 76 -0.67 5.23 -16.38
C ILE A 76 -0.54 4.72 -14.93
N GLU A 77 0.42 3.82 -14.73
CA GLU A 77 0.77 3.21 -13.45
C GLU A 77 1.82 4.05 -12.70
N VAL A 78 2.76 4.68 -13.41
CA VAL A 78 3.92 5.36 -12.80
C VAL A 78 4.11 6.75 -13.41
N ILE A 79 4.24 7.79 -12.57
CA ILE A 79 4.50 9.17 -12.98
C ILE A 79 5.69 9.74 -12.18
N HIS A 80 6.75 10.12 -12.89
CA HIS A 80 7.90 10.83 -12.31
C HIS A 80 7.95 12.27 -12.84
N LEU A 81 7.76 13.22 -11.93
CA LEU A 81 7.78 14.67 -12.17
C LEU A 81 8.74 15.37 -11.21
N ASN A 82 9.89 14.74 -10.93
CA ASN A 82 10.92 15.31 -10.08
C ASN A 82 11.54 16.54 -10.73
N VAL A 83 11.82 17.60 -9.97
CA VAL A 83 12.49 18.83 -10.45
C VAL A 83 11.78 19.40 -11.70
N CYS A 84 10.46 19.62 -11.60
CA CYS A 84 9.65 20.10 -12.71
C CYS A 84 9.12 21.54 -12.53
N ASN A 85 9.60 22.24 -11.50
CA ASN A 85 9.19 23.60 -11.15
C ASN A 85 7.67 23.73 -10.87
N ILE A 86 7.03 22.65 -10.42
CA ILE A 86 5.58 22.60 -10.16
C ILE A 86 5.30 23.29 -8.80
N GLY A 87 4.31 24.16 -8.76
CA GLY A 87 3.82 24.83 -7.55
C GLY A 87 2.46 24.31 -7.11
N ASP A 88 1.77 25.10 -6.28
CA ASP A 88 0.52 24.68 -5.63
C ASP A 88 -0.64 24.49 -6.63
N ARG A 89 -0.69 25.24 -7.75
CA ARG A 89 -1.74 25.04 -8.76
C ARG A 89 -1.54 23.71 -9.52
N GLY A 90 -0.29 23.39 -9.88
CA GLY A 90 0.01 22.08 -10.43
C GLY A 90 -0.26 20.94 -9.44
N LEU A 91 -0.03 21.17 -8.14
CA LEU A 91 -0.40 20.21 -7.08
C LEU A 91 -1.92 19.97 -7.03
N VAL A 92 -2.74 21.00 -7.19
CA VAL A 92 -4.21 20.88 -7.33
C VAL A 92 -4.57 20.02 -8.55
N ALA A 93 -3.97 20.27 -9.72
CA ALA A 93 -4.23 19.51 -10.94
C ALA A 93 -3.91 18.01 -10.78
N ILE A 94 -2.77 17.70 -10.13
CA ILE A 94 -2.41 16.32 -9.78
C ILE A 94 -3.46 15.72 -8.84
N GLY A 95 -3.89 16.47 -7.82
CA GLY A 95 -4.93 16.04 -6.88
C GLY A 95 -6.25 15.70 -7.57
N GLN A 96 -6.69 16.53 -8.51
CA GLN A 96 -7.91 16.30 -9.29
C GLN A 96 -7.81 15.05 -10.16
N PHE A 97 -6.68 14.85 -10.84
CA PHE A 97 -6.44 13.64 -11.63
C PHE A 97 -6.43 12.35 -10.79
N LEU A 98 -5.97 12.44 -9.53
CA LEU A 98 -5.95 11.30 -8.62
C LEU A 98 -7.32 10.97 -8.02
N ASP A 99 -8.28 11.89 -8.05
CA ASP A 99 -9.59 11.69 -7.42
C ASP A 99 -10.34 10.51 -8.07
N GLY A 100 -10.46 9.40 -7.35
CA GLY A 100 -11.04 8.15 -7.85
C GLY A 100 -10.15 7.39 -8.83
N ASN A 101 -8.89 7.79 -8.99
CA ASN A 101 -7.95 7.15 -9.91
C ASN A 101 -7.51 5.77 -9.40
N ALA A 102 -7.84 4.73 -10.18
CA ALA A 102 -7.49 3.36 -9.87
C ALA A 102 -6.21 2.85 -10.56
N GLY A 103 -5.67 3.61 -11.52
CA GLY A 103 -4.58 3.19 -12.39
C GLY A 103 -3.19 3.56 -11.85
N THR A 104 -3.02 4.78 -11.34
CA THR A 104 -1.72 5.28 -10.88
C THR A 104 -1.33 4.67 -9.54
N LYS A 105 -0.14 4.06 -9.50
CA LYS A 105 0.44 3.34 -8.38
C LYS A 105 1.63 4.06 -7.76
N GLU A 106 2.41 4.75 -8.57
CA GLU A 106 3.60 5.46 -8.11
C GLU A 106 3.63 6.90 -8.61
N LEU A 107 3.84 7.83 -7.68
CA LEU A 107 3.93 9.25 -7.96
C LEU A 107 5.17 9.85 -7.28
N TRP A 108 6.04 10.42 -8.09
CA TRP A 108 7.29 11.01 -7.64
C TRP A 108 7.31 12.50 -7.99
N LEU A 109 7.35 13.35 -6.95
CA LEU A 109 7.23 14.81 -7.02
C LEU A 109 8.40 15.52 -6.35
N GLN A 110 9.57 14.88 -6.32
CA GLN A 110 10.71 15.38 -5.55
C GLN A 110 11.18 16.74 -6.06
N ALA A 111 11.64 17.61 -5.14
CA ALA A 111 12.25 18.90 -5.46
C ALA A 111 11.40 19.78 -6.40
N ASN A 112 10.11 19.91 -6.08
CA ASN A 112 9.19 20.88 -6.68
C ASN A 112 8.92 22.04 -5.70
N HIS A 113 8.31 23.12 -6.19
CA HIS A 113 8.14 24.39 -5.47
C HIS A 113 6.76 24.55 -4.83
N PHE A 114 6.29 23.51 -4.14
CA PHE A 114 5.05 23.56 -3.37
C PHE A 114 5.22 24.50 -2.17
N LYS A 115 4.43 25.57 -2.10
CA LYS A 115 4.49 26.55 -1.00
C LYS A 115 3.68 26.09 0.20
N GLY A 116 2.78 25.12 0.01
CA GLY A 116 1.94 24.57 1.08
C GLY A 116 0.69 25.38 1.31
N ASP A 117 0.11 25.96 0.25
CA ASP A 117 -1.24 26.50 0.29
C ASP A 117 -2.23 25.44 0.83
N PRO A 118 -3.00 25.76 1.90
CA PRO A 118 -3.87 24.78 2.55
C PRO A 118 -4.91 24.15 1.62
N ASP A 119 -5.47 24.93 0.70
CA ASP A 119 -6.50 24.46 -0.24
C ASP A 119 -5.87 23.53 -1.29
N ALA A 120 -4.67 23.86 -1.76
CA ALA A 120 -3.92 22.99 -2.65
C ALA A 120 -3.55 21.65 -2.00
N VAL A 121 -3.05 21.67 -0.76
CA VAL A 121 -2.74 20.44 -0.01
C VAL A 121 -4.01 19.64 0.28
N ALA A 122 -5.13 20.29 0.62
CA ALA A 122 -6.40 19.62 0.84
C ALA A 122 -6.94 18.95 -0.43
N SER A 123 -6.88 19.62 -1.58
CA SER A 123 -7.25 19.06 -2.88
C SER A 123 -6.39 17.85 -3.23
N PHE A 124 -5.07 17.96 -3.03
CA PHE A 124 -4.15 16.85 -3.26
C PHE A 124 -4.39 15.67 -2.32
N ALA A 125 -4.61 15.93 -1.03
CA ALA A 125 -4.94 14.92 -0.04
C ALA A 125 -6.24 14.17 -0.40
N LYS A 126 -7.29 14.91 -0.82
CA LYS A 126 -8.55 14.32 -1.29
C LYS A 126 -8.29 13.33 -2.42
N GLY A 127 -7.53 13.75 -3.43
CA GLY A 127 -7.16 12.91 -4.56
C GLY A 127 -6.43 11.63 -4.12
N ILE A 128 -5.41 11.75 -3.28
CA ILE A 128 -4.65 10.56 -2.83
C ILE A 128 -5.53 9.62 -2.00
N ASN A 129 -6.37 10.15 -1.11
CA ASN A 129 -7.27 9.37 -0.24
C ASN A 129 -8.27 8.51 -1.04
N THR A 130 -8.73 8.99 -2.21
CA THR A 130 -9.67 8.24 -3.07
C THR A 130 -8.97 7.41 -4.15
N SER A 131 -7.66 7.61 -4.37
CA SER A 131 -6.86 6.89 -5.35
C SER A 131 -6.41 5.49 -4.88
N ARG A 132 -5.81 4.73 -5.81
CA ARG A 132 -5.09 3.48 -5.52
C ARG A 132 -3.57 3.64 -5.50
N LEU A 133 -3.08 4.85 -5.17
CA LEU A 133 -1.66 5.14 -5.08
C LEU A 133 -1.01 4.30 -3.97
N GLU A 134 0.14 3.70 -4.28
CA GLU A 134 0.89 2.81 -3.39
C GLU A 134 2.21 3.45 -2.94
N VAL A 135 2.84 4.27 -3.80
CA VAL A 135 4.10 4.97 -3.52
C VAL A 135 3.94 6.46 -3.78
N LEU A 136 4.25 7.27 -2.78
CA LEU A 136 4.31 8.73 -2.88
C LEU A 136 5.68 9.24 -2.44
N SER A 137 6.36 9.97 -3.32
CA SER A 137 7.61 10.64 -3.01
C SER A 137 7.45 12.15 -3.08
N LEU A 138 7.59 12.79 -1.91
CA LEU A 138 7.58 14.24 -1.71
C LEU A 138 8.93 14.72 -1.15
N SER A 139 10.01 13.98 -1.39
CA SER A 139 11.34 14.36 -0.90
C SER A 139 11.75 15.74 -1.44
N THR A 140 12.45 16.52 -0.61
CA THR A 140 12.88 17.88 -0.95
C THR A 140 11.69 18.83 -1.22
N THR A 141 10.58 18.64 -0.51
CA THR A 141 9.45 19.59 -0.47
C THR A 141 9.42 20.31 0.88
N SER A 142 8.62 21.38 0.99
CA SER A 142 8.57 22.18 2.21
C SER A 142 7.85 21.44 3.36
N PRO A 143 8.27 21.63 4.63
CA PRO A 143 7.61 21.00 5.77
C PRO A 143 6.09 21.25 5.88
N PRO A 144 5.56 22.47 5.59
CA PRO A 144 4.13 22.74 5.65
C PRO A 144 3.28 21.81 4.79
N VAL A 145 3.79 21.42 3.61
CA VAL A 145 3.12 20.46 2.72
C VAL A 145 3.04 19.10 3.40
N ILE A 146 4.16 18.58 3.91
CA ILE A 146 4.21 17.27 4.59
C ILE A 146 3.30 17.28 5.83
N VAL A 147 3.42 18.28 6.70
CA VAL A 147 2.67 18.38 7.97
C VAL A 147 1.17 18.50 7.73
N SER A 148 0.77 19.35 6.79
CA SER A 148 -0.66 19.53 6.47
C SER A 148 -1.23 18.27 5.82
N LEU A 149 -0.46 17.60 4.96
CA LEU A 149 -0.85 16.37 4.30
C LEU A 149 -1.08 15.23 5.32
N VAL A 150 -0.11 14.92 6.18
CA VAL A 150 -0.22 13.78 7.13
C VAL A 150 -1.39 13.92 8.12
N LYS A 151 -1.80 15.16 8.44
CA LYS A 151 -2.98 15.43 9.26
C LYS A 151 -4.27 14.91 8.63
N VAL A 152 -4.38 14.92 7.30
CA VAL A 152 -5.59 14.57 6.55
C VAL A 152 -5.49 13.28 5.73
N LEU A 153 -4.31 12.65 5.64
CA LEU A 153 -4.11 11.40 4.90
C LEU A 153 -4.94 10.24 5.47
N ASP A 154 -5.87 9.72 4.71
CA ASP A 154 -6.56 8.46 4.98
C ASP A 154 -6.49 7.60 3.71
N THR A 155 -5.36 6.93 3.55
CA THR A 155 -4.97 6.31 2.28
C THR A 155 -4.99 4.79 2.42
N PRO A 156 -6.05 4.10 1.94
CA PRO A 156 -6.18 2.66 2.14
C PRO A 156 -5.11 1.84 1.37
N TYR A 157 -4.55 2.42 0.31
CA TYR A 157 -3.60 1.74 -0.60
C TYR A 157 -2.16 2.22 -0.47
N LEU A 158 -1.88 3.36 0.18
CA LEU A 158 -0.53 3.87 0.29
C LEU A 158 0.30 2.94 1.17
N ARG A 159 1.46 2.50 0.66
CA ARG A 159 2.40 1.61 1.34
C ARG A 159 3.74 2.27 1.58
N GLU A 160 4.14 3.19 0.71
CA GLU A 160 5.40 3.91 0.84
C GLU A 160 5.19 5.42 0.79
N LEU A 161 5.70 6.12 1.81
CA LEU A 161 5.82 7.57 1.84
C LEU A 161 7.30 7.94 1.97
N GLN A 162 7.77 8.80 1.07
CA GLN A 162 9.11 9.38 1.15
C GLN A 162 9.03 10.90 1.35
N CYS A 163 9.62 11.37 2.44
CA CYS A 163 9.76 12.77 2.81
C CYS A 163 11.20 13.04 3.26
N CYS A 164 12.17 12.60 2.47
CA CYS A 164 13.59 12.86 2.74
C CYS A 164 13.91 14.33 2.44
N MET A 165 14.85 14.95 3.16
CA MET A 165 15.33 16.32 2.90
C MET A 165 14.21 17.36 2.86
N CYS A 166 13.14 17.18 3.65
CA CYS A 166 12.01 18.10 3.73
C CYS A 166 12.14 19.12 4.87
N ALA A 167 13.31 19.19 5.52
CA ALA A 167 13.58 20.05 6.68
C ALA A 167 12.57 19.89 7.84
N ILE A 168 12.01 18.68 8.03
CA ILE A 168 11.09 18.38 9.14
C ILE A 168 11.82 18.59 10.46
N THR A 169 11.30 19.48 11.31
CA THR A 169 11.88 19.87 12.60
C THR A 169 11.29 19.05 13.77
N PRO A 170 11.80 19.21 15.01
CA PRO A 170 11.18 18.58 16.17
C PRO A 170 9.73 19.07 16.42
N GLU A 171 9.37 20.27 15.98
CA GLU A 171 8.02 20.84 16.09
C GLU A 171 7.03 20.19 15.12
N ASP A 172 7.52 19.71 13.97
CA ASP A 172 6.72 19.04 12.94
C ASP A 172 6.53 17.55 13.26
N ALA A 173 7.46 16.94 14.01
CA ALA A 173 7.48 15.52 14.30
C ALA A 173 6.18 14.99 14.95
N PRO A 174 5.52 15.69 15.91
CA PRO A 174 4.26 15.23 16.48
C PRO A 174 3.17 14.97 15.43
N ALA A 175 3.09 15.76 14.37
CA ALA A 175 2.12 15.53 13.29
C ALA A 175 2.40 14.21 12.56
N LEU A 176 3.68 13.95 12.24
CA LEU A 176 4.09 12.69 11.61
C LEU A 176 3.86 11.48 12.53
N ILE A 177 4.22 11.60 13.82
CA ILE A 177 4.01 10.55 14.82
C ILE A 177 2.51 10.24 14.96
N SER A 178 1.67 11.27 15.08
CA SER A 178 0.21 11.11 15.21
C SER A 178 -0.41 10.40 14.01
N TYR A 179 0.11 10.66 12.81
CA TYR A 179 -0.30 9.93 11.62
C TYR A 179 0.15 8.46 11.67
N ILE A 180 1.41 8.19 12.00
CA ILE A 180 1.98 6.84 12.02
C ILE A 180 1.25 5.90 12.97
N VAL A 181 0.82 6.38 14.15
CA VAL A 181 0.06 5.57 15.12
C VAL A 181 -1.45 5.54 14.85
N SER A 182 -1.94 6.42 13.98
CA SER A 182 -3.36 6.48 13.64
C SER A 182 -3.78 5.23 12.84
N PRO A 183 -5.03 4.74 13.00
CA PRO A 183 -5.59 3.65 12.19
C PRO A 183 -5.66 3.98 10.68
N ARG A 184 -5.52 5.27 10.32
CA ARG A 184 -5.39 5.78 8.94
C ARG A 184 -4.07 5.38 8.29
N CYS A 185 -3.00 5.17 9.06
CA CYS A 185 -1.71 4.79 8.50
C CYS A 185 -1.73 3.34 8.05
N ARG A 186 -1.43 3.15 6.76
CA ARG A 186 -1.28 1.84 6.10
C ARG A 186 0.10 1.64 5.52
N LEU A 187 1.06 2.48 5.92
CA LEU A 187 2.43 2.43 5.42
C LEU A 187 3.12 1.15 5.88
N HIS A 188 3.87 0.57 4.95
CA HIS A 188 4.90 -0.44 5.20
C HIS A 188 6.29 0.20 5.19
N ASN A 189 6.47 1.28 4.43
CA ASN A 189 7.77 1.91 4.21
C ASN A 189 7.65 3.41 4.47
N LEU A 190 8.44 3.91 5.41
CA LEU A 190 8.61 5.34 5.65
C LEU A 190 10.07 5.71 5.46
N LYS A 191 10.33 6.62 4.52
CA LYS A 191 11.67 7.21 4.33
C LYS A 191 11.63 8.68 4.67
N ALA A 192 12.25 9.04 5.79
CA ALA A 192 12.33 10.41 6.27
C ALA A 192 13.78 10.79 6.60
N ASN A 193 14.71 10.43 5.71
CA ASN A 193 16.13 10.71 5.85
C ASN A 193 16.45 12.20 5.72
N ALA A 194 17.54 12.64 6.34
CA ALA A 194 18.11 13.97 6.19
C ALA A 194 17.10 15.09 6.49
N ASN A 195 16.32 14.94 7.56
CA ASN A 195 15.56 16.05 8.16
C ASN A 195 16.25 16.52 9.46
N SER A 196 15.59 17.40 10.22
CA SER A 196 16.13 18.03 11.42
C SER A 196 15.29 17.70 12.66
N MET A 197 14.72 16.49 12.74
CA MET A 197 13.81 16.08 13.81
C MET A 197 14.47 16.02 15.20
N GLY A 198 15.78 15.78 15.26
CA GLY A 198 16.50 15.60 16.51
C GLY A 198 16.25 14.24 17.17
N TRP A 199 17.15 13.82 18.06
CA TRP A 199 17.10 12.49 18.67
C TRP A 199 15.92 12.27 19.64
N ARG A 200 15.41 13.34 20.27
CA ARG A 200 14.24 13.24 21.14
C ARG A 200 13.00 12.81 20.34
N ALA A 201 12.72 13.51 19.24
CA ALA A 201 11.60 13.16 18.36
C ALA A 201 11.74 11.77 17.73
N ILE A 202 12.96 11.34 17.38
CA ILE A 202 13.20 9.96 16.90
C ILE A 202 12.86 8.94 17.98
N LYS A 203 13.28 9.17 19.24
CA LYS A 203 12.94 8.27 20.36
C LYS A 203 11.43 8.22 20.59
N ASP A 204 10.75 9.37 20.55
CA ASP A 204 9.29 9.45 20.69
C ASP A 204 8.58 8.69 19.56
N LEU A 205 9.05 8.84 18.32
CA LEU A 205 8.54 8.11 17.16
C LEU A 205 8.73 6.60 17.32
N VAL A 206 9.90 6.14 17.77
CA VAL A 206 10.19 4.72 17.96
C VAL A 206 9.32 4.13 19.07
N ALA A 207 9.17 4.83 20.20
CA ALA A 207 8.28 4.42 21.29
C ALA A 207 6.81 4.36 20.84
N ALA A 208 6.38 5.31 20.01
CA ALA A 208 5.03 5.33 19.44
C ALA A 208 4.79 4.15 18.49
N ILE A 209 5.77 3.82 17.63
CA ILE A 209 5.72 2.66 16.73
C ILE A 209 5.66 1.36 17.54
N GLU A 210 6.48 1.24 18.59
CA GLU A 210 6.51 0.07 19.46
C GLU A 210 5.13 -0.26 20.03
N ARG A 211 4.40 0.76 20.50
CA ARG A 211 3.10 0.59 21.15
C ARG A 211 1.94 0.40 20.18
N ALA A 212 1.93 1.12 19.07
CA ALA A 212 0.70 1.30 18.28
C ALA A 212 0.84 1.03 16.77
N ASN A 213 2.05 0.86 16.22
CA ASN A 213 2.21 0.58 14.79
C ASN A 213 2.79 -0.81 14.52
N PHE A 214 1.98 -1.63 13.86
CA PHE A 214 2.32 -3.00 13.47
C PHE A 214 2.42 -3.19 11.94
N THR A 215 2.32 -2.10 11.17
CA THR A 215 2.30 -2.16 9.70
C THR A 215 3.63 -1.82 9.06
N LEU A 216 4.47 -1.01 9.72
CA LEU A 216 5.77 -0.61 9.19
C LEU A 216 6.73 -1.81 9.16
N LEU A 217 7.35 -2.01 7.99
CA LEU A 217 8.34 -3.04 7.68
C LEU A 217 9.71 -2.45 7.33
N SER A 218 9.75 -1.14 7.00
CA SER A 218 10.97 -0.38 6.71
C SER A 218 10.81 1.05 7.22
N LEU A 219 11.84 1.53 7.93
CA LEU A 219 11.90 2.87 8.50
C LEU A 219 13.31 3.44 8.32
N ASP A 220 13.44 4.43 7.44
CA ASP A 220 14.70 5.12 7.18
C ASP A 220 14.68 6.51 7.83
N LEU A 221 15.52 6.70 8.84
CA LEU A 221 15.65 7.94 9.63
C LEU A 221 17.11 8.45 9.70
N TYR A 222 17.94 8.13 8.71
CA TYR A 222 19.34 8.54 8.68
C TYR A 222 19.48 10.07 8.64
N MET A 223 20.54 10.62 9.23
CA MET A 223 20.85 12.05 9.22
C MET A 223 19.74 12.95 9.78
N ASN A 224 19.07 12.53 10.86
CA ASN A 224 18.05 13.33 11.56
C ASN A 224 18.49 13.89 12.92
N GLY A 225 19.66 13.49 13.42
CA GLY A 225 20.19 13.97 14.69
C GLY A 225 20.99 15.27 14.52
N SER A 226 20.85 16.20 15.45
CA SER A 226 21.75 17.36 15.58
C SER A 226 23.18 16.87 15.88
N THR A 227 24.17 17.45 15.22
CA THR A 227 25.60 17.11 15.35
C THR A 227 26.31 17.86 16.48
N GLU A 228 25.61 18.72 17.22
CA GLU A 228 26.26 19.76 18.03
C GLU A 228 26.69 19.33 19.44
N ASP A 229 26.38 18.12 19.92
CA ASP A 229 26.76 17.67 21.27
C ASP A 229 26.85 16.13 21.38
N ASP A 230 27.53 15.47 20.44
CA ASP A 230 27.67 14.01 20.48
C ASP A 230 28.68 13.57 21.57
N THR A 231 28.18 13.26 22.76
CA THR A 231 28.96 12.56 23.78
C THR A 231 29.08 11.06 23.48
N ALA A 232 30.00 10.36 24.13
CA ALA A 232 30.11 8.89 24.01
C ALA A 232 28.81 8.17 24.43
N ASP A 233 28.07 8.72 25.40
CA ASP A 233 26.79 8.19 25.86
C ASP A 233 25.70 8.35 24.80
N ASP A 234 25.70 9.47 24.07
CA ASP A 234 24.78 9.69 22.96
C ASP A 234 24.99 8.68 21.85
N THR A 235 26.25 8.36 21.50
CA THR A 235 26.57 7.38 20.46
C THR A 235 25.97 6.00 20.75
N ASN A 236 26.12 5.53 22.00
CA ASN A 236 25.52 4.28 22.46
C ASN A 236 23.98 4.32 22.39
N ALA A 237 23.37 5.45 22.75
CA ALA A 237 21.91 5.63 22.64
C ALA A 237 21.43 5.61 21.18
N LYS A 238 22.21 6.13 20.22
CA LYS A 238 21.89 6.05 18.77
C LYS A 238 21.86 4.60 18.30
N ASP A 239 22.88 3.83 18.67
CA ASP A 239 23.01 2.43 18.26
C ASP A 239 21.94 1.55 18.90
N THR A 240 21.65 1.78 20.17
CA THR A 240 20.51 1.14 20.86
C THR A 240 19.20 1.43 20.15
N THR A 241 18.96 2.68 19.73
CA THR A 241 17.73 3.03 19.02
C THR A 241 17.65 2.39 17.64
N ARG A 242 18.76 2.30 16.90
CA ARG A 242 18.82 1.58 15.61
C ARG A 242 18.52 0.09 15.77
N GLN A 243 19.07 -0.53 16.80
CA GLN A 243 18.78 -1.92 17.11
C GLN A 243 17.30 -2.13 17.47
N LEU A 244 16.72 -1.22 18.27
CA LEU A 244 15.30 -1.25 18.60
C LEU A 244 14.43 -1.13 17.35
N ILE A 245 14.74 -0.20 16.44
CA ILE A 245 14.05 -0.11 15.14
C ILE A 245 14.11 -1.45 14.40
N GLY A 246 15.30 -2.06 14.29
CA GLY A 246 15.46 -3.38 13.67
C GLY A 246 14.54 -4.44 14.28
N ASN A 247 14.53 -4.54 15.61
CA ASN A 247 13.69 -5.49 16.34
C ASN A 247 12.18 -5.25 16.09
N LEU A 248 11.73 -3.99 16.11
CA LEU A 248 10.34 -3.62 15.86
C LEU A 248 9.90 -3.97 14.43
N LEU A 249 10.74 -3.68 13.43
CA LEU A 249 10.44 -4.02 12.04
C LEU A 249 10.43 -5.54 11.81
N THR A 250 11.34 -6.28 12.46
CA THR A 250 11.31 -7.75 12.46
C THR A 250 10.04 -8.29 13.12
N ARG A 251 9.64 -7.75 14.28
CA ARG A 251 8.37 -8.09 14.95
C ARG A 251 7.19 -7.90 14.01
N ASN A 252 7.05 -6.72 13.41
CA ASN A 252 5.95 -6.40 12.50
C ASN A 252 5.93 -7.35 11.28
N MET A 253 7.10 -7.63 10.70
CA MET A 253 7.23 -8.58 9.60
C MET A 253 6.78 -10.00 9.97
N LEU A 254 7.20 -10.49 11.15
CA LEU A 254 6.83 -11.82 11.63
C LEU A 254 5.34 -11.92 11.92
N LEU A 255 4.77 -10.91 12.59
CA LEU A 255 3.33 -10.84 12.86
C LEU A 255 2.52 -10.81 11.56
N MET A 256 2.89 -9.97 10.60
CA MET A 256 2.23 -9.93 9.29
C MET A 256 2.27 -11.30 8.59
N ARG A 257 3.43 -11.96 8.55
CA ARG A 257 3.55 -13.29 7.94
C ARG A 257 2.72 -14.35 8.66
N ALA A 258 2.67 -14.31 9.99
CA ALA A 258 1.85 -15.21 10.79
C ALA A 258 0.37 -15.01 10.47
N THR A 259 -0.11 -13.75 10.49
CA THR A 259 -1.48 -13.38 10.10
C THR A 259 -1.81 -13.88 8.69
N GLU A 260 -0.96 -13.63 7.70
CA GLU A 260 -1.19 -14.08 6.32
C GLU A 260 -1.21 -15.60 6.16
N SER A 261 -0.41 -16.32 6.96
CA SER A 261 -0.35 -17.78 6.95
C SER A 261 -1.58 -18.39 7.61
N GLU A 262 -1.93 -17.92 8.80
CA GLU A 262 -3.08 -18.38 9.56
C GLU A 262 -4.39 -18.06 8.86
N ALA A 263 -4.51 -16.90 8.20
CA ALA A 263 -5.67 -16.57 7.41
C ALA A 263 -5.92 -17.60 6.29
N VAL A 264 -4.87 -17.96 5.55
CA VAL A 264 -4.98 -18.97 4.47
C VAL A 264 -5.30 -20.36 5.03
N LEU A 265 -4.66 -20.73 6.15
CA LEU A 265 -4.95 -21.99 6.84
C LEU A 265 -6.41 -22.06 7.29
N LEU A 266 -6.88 -20.99 7.93
CA LEU A 266 -8.25 -20.87 8.41
C LEU A 266 -9.25 -20.98 7.27
N LEU A 267 -9.02 -20.28 6.15
CA LEU A 267 -9.90 -20.38 4.98
C LEU A 267 -9.98 -21.82 4.47
N ARG A 268 -8.84 -22.51 4.36
CA ARG A 268 -8.76 -23.89 3.85
C ARG A 268 -9.61 -24.86 4.67
N HIS A 269 -9.61 -24.71 6.00
CA HIS A 269 -10.36 -25.59 6.90
C HIS A 269 -11.81 -25.14 7.12
N SER A 270 -12.08 -23.83 7.08
CA SER A 270 -13.42 -23.29 7.31
C SER A 270 -14.37 -23.60 6.14
N ARG A 271 -13.93 -23.47 4.88
CA ARG A 271 -14.86 -23.64 3.74
C ARG A 271 -15.57 -25.00 3.71
N PRO A 272 -14.88 -26.15 3.85
CA PRO A 272 -15.55 -27.46 3.84
C PRO A 272 -16.47 -27.67 5.04
N LEU A 273 -16.18 -27.05 6.18
CA LEU A 273 -17.00 -27.16 7.40
C LEU A 273 -18.27 -26.31 7.31
N LEU A 274 -18.20 -25.16 6.64
CA LEU A 274 -19.29 -24.18 6.59
C LEU A 274 -20.18 -24.34 5.35
N LEU A 275 -19.63 -24.81 4.22
CA LEU A 275 -20.39 -25.02 2.98
C LEU A 275 -20.96 -26.44 2.96
N ARG A 276 -22.27 -26.59 3.15
CA ARG A 276 -22.94 -27.89 3.00
C ARG A 276 -22.87 -28.36 1.54
N PRO A 277 -22.57 -29.64 1.26
CA PRO A 277 -22.79 -30.21 -0.06
C PRO A 277 -24.28 -30.12 -0.39
N SER A 278 -24.63 -29.58 -1.56
CA SER A 278 -25.98 -29.70 -2.10
C SER A 278 -26.26 -31.18 -2.37
N VAL A 279 -27.00 -31.83 -1.48
CA VAL A 279 -27.49 -33.20 -1.68
C VAL A 279 -28.32 -33.21 -2.97
N PRO A 280 -28.02 -34.07 -3.97
CA PRO A 280 -28.87 -34.19 -5.15
C PRO A 280 -30.28 -34.62 -4.72
N LEU A 281 -31.30 -34.01 -5.32
CA LEU A 281 -32.74 -34.17 -5.05
C LEU A 281 -33.29 -35.62 -5.07
N ASN A 282 -32.46 -36.64 -5.35
CA ASN A 282 -32.85 -38.05 -5.47
C ASN A 282 -32.15 -39.00 -4.47
N SER A 283 -31.62 -38.49 -3.36
CA SER A 283 -31.04 -39.34 -2.30
C SER A 283 -32.13 -39.80 -1.32
N PRO A 284 -32.23 -41.09 -0.94
CA PRO A 284 -33.16 -41.51 0.11
C PRO A 284 -32.83 -40.78 1.41
N ALA A 285 -33.87 -40.36 2.14
CA ALA A 285 -33.76 -39.55 3.33
C ALA A 285 -32.74 -40.15 4.33
N PRO A 286 -31.74 -39.38 4.79
CA PRO A 286 -30.77 -39.90 5.75
C PRO A 286 -31.47 -40.10 7.09
N SER A 287 -31.41 -41.34 7.57
CA SER A 287 -31.79 -41.74 8.92
C SER A 287 -30.87 -41.07 9.95
N GLU A 288 -31.49 -40.40 10.92
CA GLU A 288 -31.00 -40.12 12.28
C GLU A 288 -29.72 -39.26 12.47
N GLY A 289 -29.94 -38.03 12.98
CA GLY A 289 -29.19 -37.52 14.13
C GLY A 289 -27.77 -36.96 13.92
N HIS A 290 -27.37 -36.55 12.71
CA HIS A 290 -26.05 -35.93 12.53
C HIS A 290 -26.09 -34.43 12.81
N CYS A 291 -25.73 -34.03 14.03
CA CYS A 291 -25.41 -32.63 14.38
C CYS A 291 -24.05 -32.29 13.77
N GLY A 292 -24.04 -31.63 12.61
CA GLY A 292 -22.83 -31.21 11.92
C GLY A 292 -22.25 -29.94 12.52
N PHE A 293 -20.98 -29.65 12.22
CA PHE A 293 -20.31 -28.41 12.69
C PHE A 293 -21.09 -27.14 12.30
N ALA A 294 -21.72 -27.13 11.13
CA ALA A 294 -22.56 -26.04 10.64
C ALA A 294 -23.87 -25.84 11.43
N ASP A 295 -24.26 -26.82 12.26
CA ASP A 295 -25.49 -26.76 13.09
C ASP A 295 -25.24 -26.16 14.47
N LEU A 296 -23.97 -25.96 14.85
CA LEU A 296 -23.58 -25.29 16.08
C LEU A 296 -23.90 -23.78 16.03
N PRO A 297 -24.13 -23.11 17.17
CA PRO A 297 -24.21 -21.64 17.21
C PRO A 297 -22.95 -21.00 16.62
N THR A 298 -23.10 -19.88 15.92
CA THR A 298 -21.99 -19.21 15.21
C THR A 298 -20.85 -18.83 16.15
N GLU A 299 -21.14 -18.53 17.41
CA GLU A 299 -20.16 -18.23 18.45
C GLU A 299 -19.25 -19.44 18.74
N ILE A 300 -19.83 -20.64 18.81
CA ILE A 300 -19.08 -21.87 19.03
C ILE A 300 -18.26 -22.23 17.79
N GLN A 301 -18.82 -22.04 16.60
CA GLN A 301 -18.08 -22.23 15.35
C GLN A 301 -16.87 -21.30 15.27
N LEU A 302 -17.05 -20.00 15.54
CA LEU A 302 -15.98 -19.00 15.54
C LEU A 302 -14.92 -19.31 16.61
N HIS A 303 -15.33 -19.70 17.82
CA HIS A 303 -14.41 -20.08 18.89
C HIS A 303 -13.61 -21.35 18.57
N ALA A 304 -14.24 -22.36 17.97
CA ALA A 304 -13.53 -23.57 17.53
C ALA A 304 -12.53 -23.25 16.41
N LEU A 305 -12.92 -22.39 15.47
CA LEU A 305 -12.10 -21.97 14.35
C LEU A 305 -10.93 -21.05 14.77
N SER A 306 -11.08 -20.27 15.84
CA SER A 306 -10.01 -19.40 16.34
C SER A 306 -8.77 -20.18 16.81
N PHE A 307 -8.91 -21.45 17.21
CA PHE A 307 -7.77 -22.31 17.56
C PHE A 307 -6.83 -22.60 16.38
N LEU A 308 -7.30 -22.48 15.13
CA LEU A 308 -6.46 -22.64 13.93
C LEU A 308 -5.68 -21.36 13.58
N ALA A 309 -6.01 -20.24 14.22
CA ALA A 309 -5.51 -18.92 13.85
C ALA A 309 -5.36 -17.99 15.07
N PRO A 310 -4.48 -18.33 16.04
CA PRO A 310 -4.35 -17.60 17.31
C PRO A 310 -3.81 -16.17 17.18
N THR A 311 -3.18 -15.80 16.06
CA THR A 311 -2.67 -14.44 15.82
C THR A 311 -3.70 -13.51 15.19
N LEU A 312 -4.82 -14.05 14.68
CA LEU A 312 -5.86 -13.25 14.05
C LEU A 312 -6.77 -12.63 15.11
N SER A 313 -7.02 -11.33 14.99
CA SER A 313 -8.03 -10.67 15.83
C SER A 313 -9.43 -11.21 15.55
N SER A 314 -10.34 -11.03 16.51
CA SER A 314 -11.77 -11.32 16.35
C SER A 314 -12.36 -10.71 15.07
N ARG A 315 -11.94 -9.49 14.71
CA ARG A 315 -12.37 -8.83 13.47
C ARG A 315 -11.93 -9.61 12.23
N GLN A 316 -10.66 -10.03 12.17
CA GLN A 316 -10.11 -10.77 11.04
C GLN A 316 -10.74 -12.16 10.91
N LEU A 317 -10.95 -12.85 12.03
CA LEU A 317 -11.64 -14.14 12.10
C LEU A 317 -13.04 -14.06 11.48
N VAL A 318 -13.83 -13.06 11.89
CA VAL A 318 -15.19 -12.84 11.36
C VAL A 318 -15.18 -12.55 9.85
N GLN A 319 -14.22 -11.77 9.35
CA GLN A 319 -14.10 -11.49 7.92
C GLN A 319 -13.78 -12.76 7.11
N ILE A 320 -12.88 -13.61 7.61
CA ILE A 320 -12.56 -14.88 6.97
C ILE A 320 -13.76 -15.84 7.04
N TYR A 321 -14.44 -15.92 8.18
CA TYR A 321 -15.63 -16.74 8.34
C TYR A 321 -16.72 -16.35 7.34
N ASN A 322 -17.07 -15.06 7.25
CA ASN A 322 -18.05 -14.54 6.30
C ASN A 322 -17.64 -14.80 4.84
N TYR A 323 -16.35 -14.68 4.55
CA TYR A 323 -15.82 -15.03 3.23
C TYR A 323 -15.96 -16.54 2.94
N ALA A 324 -15.68 -17.39 3.92
CA ALA A 324 -15.65 -18.84 3.78
C ALA A 324 -17.06 -19.46 3.67
N SER A 325 -18.04 -18.94 4.42
CA SER A 325 -19.42 -19.42 4.45
C SER A 325 -20.25 -19.00 3.23
N SER A 326 -19.76 -18.05 2.43
CA SER A 326 -20.44 -17.60 1.22
C SER A 326 -20.14 -18.49 0.02
N THR A 327 -21.18 -19.00 -0.65
CA THR A 327 -21.04 -19.70 -1.94
C THR A 327 -20.62 -18.77 -3.07
N ALA A 328 -20.91 -17.47 -2.97
CA ALA A 328 -20.56 -16.46 -3.97
C ALA A 328 -19.05 -16.18 -4.07
N THR A 329 -18.27 -16.61 -3.08
CA THR A 329 -16.80 -16.47 -3.05
C THR A 329 -16.08 -17.73 -3.54
N LEU A 330 -16.82 -18.75 -4.02
CA LEU A 330 -16.21 -19.94 -4.61
C LEU A 330 -15.58 -19.59 -5.97
N PRO A 331 -14.42 -20.17 -6.30
CA PRO A 331 -13.87 -20.06 -7.66
C PRO A 331 -14.92 -20.55 -8.68
N ALA A 332 -14.99 -19.89 -9.83
CA ALA A 332 -15.78 -20.42 -10.94
C ALA A 332 -15.32 -21.85 -11.25
N LEU A 333 -16.24 -22.80 -11.31
CA LEU A 333 -15.93 -24.15 -11.74
C LEU A 333 -15.26 -24.07 -13.11
N LEU A 334 -14.06 -24.64 -13.23
CA LEU A 334 -13.37 -24.77 -14.52
C LEU A 334 -14.39 -25.27 -15.56
N PRO A 335 -14.44 -24.71 -16.78
CA PRO A 335 -15.30 -25.26 -17.82
C PRO A 335 -14.98 -26.75 -17.96
N SER A 336 -16.02 -27.58 -18.05
CA SER A 336 -15.86 -29.04 -18.11
C SER A 336 -14.82 -29.37 -19.18
N LEU A 337 -13.68 -29.92 -18.76
CA LEU A 337 -12.65 -30.38 -19.68
C LEU A 337 -13.30 -31.44 -20.57
N LYS A 338 -13.61 -31.08 -21.82
CA LYS A 338 -13.88 -32.08 -22.85
C LYS A 338 -12.64 -32.98 -22.88
N LYS A 339 -12.86 -34.28 -22.78
CA LYS A 339 -11.85 -35.35 -22.68
C LYS A 339 -10.73 -35.20 -23.72
N THR A 340 -9.70 -34.43 -23.40
CA THR A 340 -8.38 -34.54 -23.98
C THR A 340 -7.40 -34.43 -22.83
N CYS A 341 -6.63 -35.49 -22.62
CA CYS A 341 -5.67 -35.61 -21.55
C CYS A 341 -4.66 -34.45 -21.62
N LEU A 342 -4.76 -33.51 -20.69
CA LEU A 342 -3.67 -32.59 -20.37
C LEU A 342 -2.71 -33.32 -19.43
N PRO A 343 -1.39 -33.21 -19.64
CA PRO A 343 -0.43 -33.81 -18.72
C PRO A 343 -0.49 -33.09 -17.36
N ASP A 344 -0.31 -33.88 -16.31
CA ASP A 344 -0.33 -33.50 -14.90
C ASP A 344 0.68 -32.36 -14.62
N PRO A 345 0.28 -31.23 -14.01
CA PRO A 345 1.20 -30.14 -13.66
C PRO A 345 2.28 -30.55 -12.64
N MET A 346 2.18 -31.73 -12.01
CA MET A 346 3.22 -32.29 -11.15
C MET A 346 4.32 -33.06 -11.90
N SER A 347 4.24 -33.22 -13.23
CA SER A 347 5.20 -34.04 -14.00
C SER A 347 6.41 -33.26 -14.57
N LEU A 348 6.68 -32.04 -14.11
CA LEU A 348 7.89 -31.32 -14.55
C LEU A 348 9.10 -31.77 -13.74
N SER A 349 9.97 -32.50 -14.43
CA SER A 349 11.27 -32.96 -13.99
C SER A 349 12.05 -31.85 -13.28
N PHE A 350 12.54 -32.14 -12.07
CA PHE A 350 13.52 -31.32 -11.37
C PHE A 350 14.75 -31.11 -12.26
N ALA A 351 14.90 -29.90 -12.78
CA ALA A 351 16.16 -29.42 -13.34
C ALA A 351 16.37 -27.96 -12.94
N HIS A 352 17.37 -27.77 -12.08
CA HIS A 352 18.03 -26.53 -11.66
C HIS A 352 17.21 -25.55 -10.81
N SER A 353 17.50 -25.61 -9.50
CA SER A 353 17.24 -24.53 -8.56
C SER A 353 18.00 -23.27 -8.97
N SER A 354 17.28 -22.26 -9.44
CA SER A 354 17.66 -20.87 -9.19
C SER A 354 16.47 -20.20 -8.51
N GLY A 355 16.55 -20.11 -7.19
CA GLY A 355 15.65 -19.28 -6.41
C GLY A 355 15.71 -17.86 -6.96
N CYS A 356 14.56 -17.30 -7.30
CA CYS A 356 14.47 -15.90 -7.71
C CYS A 356 14.73 -15.02 -6.48
N ALA A 357 15.99 -14.67 -6.26
CA ALA A 357 16.35 -13.51 -5.46
C ALA A 357 15.76 -12.27 -6.14
N ASN A 358 15.02 -11.45 -5.37
CA ASN A 358 14.46 -10.14 -5.72
C ASN A 358 13.07 -10.04 -6.39
N GLY A 359 12.15 -10.98 -6.15
CA GLY A 359 10.69 -10.68 -6.08
C GLY A 359 10.00 -10.03 -7.29
N LYS A 360 10.64 -9.86 -8.44
CA LYS A 360 10.04 -9.32 -9.67
C LYS A 360 9.54 -10.48 -10.52
N CYS A 361 8.35 -10.95 -10.17
CA CYS A 361 7.63 -11.96 -10.93
C CYS A 361 7.15 -11.36 -12.26
N MET A 362 7.43 -12.03 -13.38
CA MET A 362 6.84 -11.66 -14.68
C MET A 362 5.34 -11.94 -14.65
N ARG A 363 4.51 -10.90 -14.89
CA ARG A 363 3.02 -10.86 -14.81
C ARG A 363 2.24 -11.91 -15.64
N SER A 364 2.90 -12.92 -16.19
CA SER A 364 2.29 -13.96 -17.04
C SER A 364 2.46 -15.39 -16.50
N SER A 365 3.16 -15.61 -15.39
CA SER A 365 3.24 -16.96 -14.80
C SER A 365 2.01 -17.26 -13.94
N VAL A 366 1.52 -18.50 -13.98
CA VAL A 366 0.38 -18.96 -13.16
C VAL A 366 0.66 -18.73 -11.66
N LEU A 367 1.91 -18.92 -11.23
CA LEU A 367 2.35 -18.64 -9.86
C LEU A 367 2.24 -17.15 -9.51
N CYS A 368 2.48 -16.24 -10.47
CA CYS A 368 2.29 -14.80 -10.28
C CYS A 368 0.84 -14.47 -9.99
N ASN A 369 -0.06 -14.99 -10.82
CA ASN A 369 -1.49 -14.71 -10.74
C ASN A 369 -2.07 -15.23 -9.43
N LEU A 370 -1.69 -16.44 -9.02
CA LEU A 370 -2.07 -17.00 -7.71
C LEU A 370 -1.55 -16.14 -6.55
N GLY A 371 -0.33 -15.60 -6.65
CA GLY A 371 0.23 -14.69 -5.66
C GLY A 371 -0.50 -13.34 -5.58
N GLU A 372 -0.95 -12.80 -6.71
CA GLU A 372 -1.74 -11.56 -6.79
C GLU A 372 -3.16 -11.76 -6.27
N GLU A 373 -3.81 -12.87 -6.62
CA GLU A 373 -5.11 -13.28 -6.08
C GLU A 373 -5.03 -13.45 -4.57
N ARG A 374 -3.98 -14.11 -4.05
CA ARG A 374 -3.75 -14.25 -2.61
C ARG A 374 -3.63 -12.90 -1.92
N ARG A 375 -2.82 -11.97 -2.45
CA ARG A 375 -2.68 -10.61 -1.88
C ARG A 375 -3.99 -9.84 -1.91
N THR A 376 -4.73 -9.93 -3.01
CA THR A 376 -6.04 -9.30 -3.17
C THR A 376 -7.04 -9.85 -2.15
N TRP A 377 -7.04 -11.16 -1.95
CA TRP A 377 -7.86 -11.82 -0.95
C TRP A 377 -7.48 -11.40 0.48
N LEU A 378 -6.19 -11.44 0.84
CA LEU A 378 -5.70 -10.99 2.15
C LEU A 378 -6.10 -9.54 2.44
N ALA A 379 -5.99 -8.65 1.46
CA ALA A 379 -6.45 -7.27 1.60
C ALA A 379 -7.97 -7.18 1.80
N ARG A 380 -8.75 -7.99 1.08
CA ARG A 380 -10.22 -8.05 1.21
C ARG A 380 -10.68 -8.50 2.60
N VAL A 381 -10.00 -9.46 3.20
CA VAL A 381 -10.32 -9.96 4.56
C VAL A 381 -9.55 -9.22 5.66
N GLY A 382 -8.79 -8.17 5.32
CA GLY A 382 -8.02 -7.37 6.29
C GLY A 382 -6.86 -8.12 6.95
N CYS A 383 -6.40 -9.21 6.35
CA CYS A 383 -5.29 -10.05 6.84
C CYS A 383 -3.96 -9.75 6.14
N ASN A 384 -3.88 -8.66 5.39
CA ASN A 384 -2.64 -8.13 4.82
C ASN A 384 -1.82 -7.28 5.81
N ARG A 385 -2.21 -7.29 7.09
CA ARG A 385 -1.53 -6.65 8.22
C ARG A 385 -1.92 -7.35 9.51
N TYR A 386 -1.06 -7.28 10.51
CA TYR A 386 -1.44 -7.63 11.88
C TYR A 386 -2.41 -6.59 12.45
N ASP A 387 -3.44 -7.05 13.15
CA ASP A 387 -4.42 -6.22 13.84
C ASP A 387 -4.43 -6.65 15.32
N PRO A 388 -3.90 -5.84 16.25
CA PRO A 388 -3.89 -6.20 17.67
C PRO A 388 -5.33 -6.30 18.21
N GLU A 389 -5.58 -7.30 19.06
CA GLU A 389 -6.88 -7.45 19.71
C GLU A 389 -7.11 -6.27 20.67
N PHE A 390 -8.14 -5.46 20.44
CA PHE A 390 -8.52 -4.41 21.38
C PHE A 390 -9.16 -5.05 22.62
N THR A 391 -8.37 -5.20 23.68
CA THR A 391 -8.93 -5.53 25.00
C THR A 391 -9.47 -4.25 25.63
N LEU A 392 -10.66 -4.32 26.24
CA LEU A 392 -11.34 -3.17 26.89
C LEU A 392 -10.52 -2.50 28.02
N GLN A 393 -9.36 -3.05 28.38
CA GLN A 393 -8.45 -2.51 29.38
C GLN A 393 -7.70 -1.26 28.91
N ASP A 394 -7.51 -1.06 27.61
CA ASP A 394 -6.78 0.11 27.07
C ASP A 394 -7.61 1.42 27.10
N ARG A 395 -8.88 1.38 27.51
CA ARG A 395 -9.72 2.59 27.68
C ARG A 395 -9.40 3.40 28.94
N LYS A 396 -8.59 2.89 29.87
CA LYS A 396 -8.38 3.58 31.16
C LYS A 396 -7.38 4.74 31.11
N ASP A 397 -6.58 4.86 30.04
CA ASP A 397 -5.55 5.90 29.95
C ASP A 397 -5.95 7.13 29.10
N ASP A 398 -7.07 7.09 28.39
CA ASP A 398 -7.61 8.27 27.71
C ASP A 398 -8.66 8.94 28.60
N GLY A 399 -8.17 9.87 29.43
CA GLY A 399 -9.00 10.76 30.23
C GLY A 399 -9.95 11.57 29.35
N GLN A 400 -11.23 11.18 29.32
CA GLN A 400 -12.34 12.09 29.04
C GLN A 400 -13.61 11.61 29.75
N GLU A 401 -14.15 12.53 30.54
CA GLU A 401 -15.34 12.38 31.38
C GLU A 401 -16.50 11.69 30.67
N SER A 402 -16.84 10.49 31.14
CA SER A 402 -18.06 9.80 30.79
C SER A 402 -19.25 10.52 31.43
N ARG A 403 -19.99 11.28 30.60
CA ARG A 403 -21.38 11.64 30.94
C ARG A 403 -22.20 10.36 30.97
N SER A 404 -22.56 9.95 32.19
CA SER A 404 -23.46 8.84 32.48
C SER A 404 -24.87 9.10 31.94
N CYS A 405 -25.27 8.39 30.89
CA CYS A 405 -26.68 8.16 30.59
C CYS A 405 -27.12 6.90 31.34
N SER A 406 -27.62 7.08 32.55
CA SER A 406 -28.31 6.04 33.31
C SER A 406 -29.73 5.89 32.75
N ILE A 407 -30.05 4.74 32.18
CA ILE A 407 -31.43 4.30 31.94
C ILE A 407 -31.84 3.49 33.17
N PRO A 408 -32.84 3.92 33.96
CA PRO A 408 -33.32 3.11 35.08
C PRO A 408 -34.28 2.03 34.56
N LEU A 409 -33.97 0.78 34.90
CA LEU A 409 -34.91 -0.33 34.85
C LEU A 409 -35.77 -0.32 36.12
N VAL A 410 -37.07 -0.08 35.96
CA VAL A 410 -38.15 -0.79 36.68
C VAL A 410 -39.29 -1.00 35.70
#